data_AF-A0A135IAF8-F1
#
_entry.id   AF-A0A135IAF8-F1
#
_cell.length_a   1.000
_cell.length_b   1.000
_cell.length_c   1.000
_cell.angle_alpha   90.00
_cell.angle_beta   90.00
_cell.angle_gamma   90.00
#
_symmetry.space_group_name_H-M   'P 1'
#
loop_
_entity.id
_entity.type
_entity.pdbx_description
1 polymer ?
#
loop_
_entity_poly.entity_id
_entity_poly.type
_entity_poly.pdbx_seq_one_letter_code
_entity_poly.pdbx_strand_id
1 'polypeptide(L)'
;MKVIILSGAGLSVPSGLPAYDDIKDTPEYQAFLNAHYNEAQALADNICHRYESFKPNQAHYECVYLETYCQSLGVEFYHYTLNVDNLVEKAGGQAVHLHGCIDDPHSIVKHKDVSSVDLFDLEWGHNDLLIVLGVSNSGFPLAAIEANALAAGAKFVNYNIEPNNETCTPTVIGDLIDTFKFLDHRNLPPIELTEVDLGFIVYQIECNILGNDYTVYLTPSTESDFSESRLVDTQERLGMTLTNNCFEIKFDLKSNIDDGTLFEPPTQSITRRQLNLLGRVIAALLFSHSKSKNVIAYTASAVDVRLVPFYNLLARKYADHIGYDSWCSFGTEGINYAFKKK
;
A
#
# COMPACT_ATOMS: atom_id res chain seq x y z
N MET A 1 7.87 1.62 13.86
CA MET A 1 6.67 2.21 13.24
C MET A 1 5.96 1.09 12.51
N LYS A 2 4.65 1.00 12.65
CA LYS A 2 3.85 -0.04 12.00
C LYS A 2 2.59 0.50 11.32
N VAL A 3 2.19 -0.19 10.27
CA VAL A 3 0.90 -0.02 9.60
C VAL A 3 0.04 -1.23 9.94
N ILE A 4 -1.13 -0.98 10.50
CA ILE A 4 -2.09 -2.00 10.90
C ILE A 4 -3.36 -1.81 10.10
N ILE A 5 -3.82 -2.86 9.43
CA ILE A 5 -5.17 -2.93 8.85
C ILE A 5 -6.06 -3.74 9.81
N LEU A 6 -7.25 -3.23 10.12
CA LEU A 6 -8.34 -4.00 10.70
C LEU A 6 -9.49 -4.06 9.69
N SER A 7 -9.75 -5.22 9.11
CA SER A 7 -10.84 -5.41 8.15
C SER A 7 -12.02 -6.20 8.70
N GLY A 8 -13.21 -5.86 8.22
CA GLY A 8 -14.46 -6.57 8.51
C GLY A 8 -15.20 -6.99 7.24
N ALA A 9 -16.45 -7.43 7.42
CA ALA A 9 -17.21 -8.04 6.34
C ALA A 9 -17.42 -7.11 5.15
N GLY A 10 -17.44 -5.78 5.37
CA GLY A 10 -17.53 -4.78 4.31
C GLY A 10 -16.40 -4.87 3.28
N LEU A 11 -15.22 -5.41 3.63
CA LEU A 11 -14.15 -5.70 2.67
C LEU A 11 -14.55 -6.78 1.65
N SER A 12 -15.31 -7.78 2.09
CA SER A 12 -15.66 -8.97 1.32
C SER A 12 -17.05 -8.86 0.65
N VAL A 13 -17.89 -7.91 1.05
CA VAL A 13 -19.22 -7.68 0.46
C VAL A 13 -19.17 -7.46 -1.07
N PRO A 14 -18.28 -6.62 -1.63
CA PRO A 14 -18.17 -6.47 -3.08
C PRO A 14 -17.71 -7.74 -3.81
N SER A 15 -17.17 -8.72 -3.09
CA SER A 15 -16.83 -10.04 -3.61
C SER A 15 -18.01 -11.02 -3.60
N GLY A 16 -19.18 -10.62 -3.07
CA GLY A 16 -20.40 -11.41 -3.00
C GLY A 16 -20.62 -12.14 -1.68
N LEU A 17 -19.77 -11.93 -0.67
CA LEU A 17 -20.00 -12.45 0.67
C LEU A 17 -21.00 -11.56 1.43
N PRO A 18 -21.77 -12.11 2.38
CA PRO A 18 -22.72 -11.31 3.14
C PRO A 18 -22.02 -10.43 4.18
N ALA A 19 -22.65 -9.32 4.57
CA ALA A 19 -22.19 -8.55 5.72
C ALA A 19 -22.53 -9.28 7.03
N TYR A 20 -21.86 -8.90 8.12
CA TYR A 20 -22.18 -9.44 9.45
C TYR A 20 -23.65 -9.17 9.84
N ASP A 21 -24.12 -7.95 9.59
CA ASP A 21 -25.49 -7.56 9.92
C ASP A 21 -26.55 -8.32 9.11
N ASP A 22 -26.19 -8.89 7.95
CA ASP A 22 -27.09 -9.72 7.14
C ASP A 22 -27.22 -11.15 7.71
N ILE A 23 -26.21 -11.64 8.44
CA ILE A 23 -26.14 -13.04 8.87
C ILE A 23 -26.38 -13.24 10.36
N LYS A 24 -26.12 -12.24 11.21
CA LYS A 24 -26.12 -12.38 12.67
C LYS A 24 -27.43 -12.89 13.25
N ASP A 25 -28.57 -12.61 12.61
CA ASP A 25 -29.90 -13.03 13.07
C ASP A 25 -30.45 -14.26 12.32
N THR A 26 -29.66 -14.85 11.41
CA THR A 26 -30.10 -16.02 10.64
C THR A 26 -30.15 -17.28 11.52
N PRO A 27 -31.09 -18.22 11.26
CA PRO A 27 -31.15 -19.48 12.00
C PRO A 27 -29.86 -20.28 11.93
N GLU A 28 -29.14 -20.23 10.81
CA GLU A 28 -27.88 -20.93 10.61
C GLU A 28 -26.78 -20.37 11.52
N TYR A 29 -26.63 -19.04 11.57
CA TYR A 29 -25.63 -18.39 12.43
C TYR A 29 -25.96 -18.58 13.92
N GLN A 30 -27.23 -18.45 14.30
CA GLN A 30 -27.68 -18.70 15.67
C GLN A 30 -27.48 -20.17 16.07
N ALA A 31 -27.69 -21.12 15.16
CA ALA A 31 -27.36 -22.52 15.42
C ALA A 31 -25.86 -22.71 15.64
N PHE A 32 -25.01 -22.07 14.83
CA PHE A 32 -23.55 -22.14 14.99
C PHE A 32 -23.08 -21.59 16.35
N LEU A 33 -23.60 -20.44 16.79
CA LEU A 33 -23.22 -19.85 18.07
C LEU A 33 -23.57 -20.74 19.27
N ASN A 34 -24.75 -21.36 19.23
CA ASN A 34 -25.28 -22.18 20.34
C ASN A 34 -24.86 -23.65 20.27
N ALA A 35 -24.27 -24.09 19.17
CA ALA A 35 -23.89 -25.48 18.94
C ALA A 35 -22.72 -25.92 19.83
N HIS A 36 -22.75 -27.19 20.23
CA HIS A 36 -21.58 -27.87 20.78
C HIS A 36 -20.56 -28.18 19.68
N TYR A 37 -19.30 -28.44 20.07
CA TYR A 37 -18.16 -28.52 19.16
C TYR A 37 -18.41 -29.32 17.86
N ASN A 38 -18.95 -30.54 17.94
CA ASN A 38 -19.16 -31.37 16.75
C ASN A 38 -20.23 -30.81 15.79
N GLU A 39 -21.28 -30.21 16.32
CA GLU A 39 -22.34 -29.57 15.51
C GLU A 39 -21.83 -28.27 14.89
N ALA A 40 -21.11 -27.47 15.67
CA ALA A 40 -20.46 -26.25 15.20
C ALA A 40 -19.43 -26.56 14.09
N GLN A 41 -18.69 -27.66 14.22
CA GLN A 41 -17.75 -28.12 13.20
C GLN A 41 -18.46 -28.45 11.88
N ALA A 42 -19.54 -29.21 11.92
CA ALA A 42 -20.30 -29.53 10.71
C ALA A 42 -20.88 -28.28 10.03
N LEU A 43 -21.32 -27.28 10.80
CA LEU A 43 -21.78 -25.99 10.27
C LEU A 43 -20.62 -25.17 9.67
N ALA A 44 -19.46 -25.15 10.32
CA ALA A 44 -18.26 -24.49 9.79
C ALA A 44 -17.81 -25.12 8.47
N ASP A 45 -17.77 -26.45 8.36
CA ASP A 45 -17.39 -27.16 7.14
C ASP A 45 -18.31 -26.81 5.95
N ASN A 46 -19.60 -26.59 6.21
CA ASN A 46 -20.57 -26.14 5.20
C ASN A 46 -20.31 -24.69 4.76
N ILE A 47 -19.96 -23.79 5.70
CA ILE A 47 -19.56 -22.41 5.39
C ILE A 47 -18.33 -22.42 4.48
N CYS A 48 -17.32 -23.24 4.80
CA CYS A 48 -16.08 -23.32 4.04
C CYS A 48 -16.34 -23.70 2.57
N HIS A 49 -17.13 -24.74 2.31
CA HIS A 49 -17.53 -25.13 0.96
C HIS A 49 -18.22 -23.99 0.18
N ARG A 50 -19.09 -23.21 0.83
CA ARG A 50 -19.74 -22.07 0.16
C ARG A 50 -18.73 -20.97 -0.16
N TYR A 51 -17.81 -20.70 0.76
CA TYR A 51 -16.94 -19.53 0.68
C TYR A 51 -15.72 -19.74 -0.24
N GLU A 52 -15.33 -20.99 -0.48
CA GLU A 52 -14.22 -21.36 -1.38
C GLU A 52 -14.32 -20.75 -2.78
N SER A 53 -15.53 -20.60 -3.31
CA SER A 53 -15.76 -20.15 -4.69
C SER A 53 -15.57 -18.64 -4.91
N PHE A 54 -15.61 -17.83 -3.83
CA PHE A 54 -15.48 -16.39 -3.95
C PHE A 54 -14.05 -15.96 -4.27
N LYS A 55 -13.96 -14.79 -4.92
CA LYS A 55 -12.72 -14.22 -5.42
C LYS A 55 -12.44 -12.85 -4.80
N PRO A 56 -11.16 -12.48 -4.63
CA PRO A 56 -10.81 -11.16 -4.12
C PRO A 56 -11.29 -10.05 -5.07
N ASN A 57 -11.77 -8.95 -4.49
CA ASN A 57 -12.08 -7.71 -5.21
C ASN A 57 -10.87 -6.75 -5.20
N GLN A 58 -11.03 -5.56 -5.80
CA GLN A 58 -9.95 -4.58 -5.90
C GLN A 58 -9.39 -4.15 -4.54
N ALA A 59 -10.22 -3.97 -3.51
CA ALA A 59 -9.77 -3.51 -2.19
C ALA A 59 -8.82 -4.51 -1.51
N HIS A 60 -9.01 -5.81 -1.73
CA HIS A 60 -8.06 -6.84 -1.28
C HIS A 60 -6.69 -6.66 -1.92
N TYR A 61 -6.64 -6.43 -3.24
CA TYR A 61 -5.38 -6.18 -3.93
C TYR A 61 -4.72 -4.87 -3.46
N GLU A 62 -5.50 -3.83 -3.13
CA GLU A 62 -4.95 -2.60 -2.54
C GLU A 62 -4.30 -2.86 -1.17
N CYS A 63 -4.86 -3.77 -0.35
CA CYS A 63 -4.23 -4.20 0.91
C CYS A 63 -2.87 -4.86 0.65
N VAL A 64 -2.81 -5.79 -0.33
CA VAL A 64 -1.55 -6.44 -0.73
C VAL A 64 -0.54 -5.43 -1.29
N TYR A 65 -1.03 -4.37 -1.95
CA TYR A 65 -0.15 -3.32 -2.48
C TYR A 65 0.47 -2.52 -1.33
N LEU A 66 -0.31 -2.20 -0.30
CA LEU A 66 0.19 -1.57 0.91
C LEU A 66 1.16 -2.47 1.70
N GLU A 67 0.82 -3.76 1.86
CA GLU A 67 1.68 -4.75 2.51
C GLU A 67 3.06 -4.81 1.82
N THR A 68 3.06 -5.03 0.51
CA THR A 68 4.31 -5.16 -0.27
C THR A 68 5.11 -3.87 -0.29
N TYR A 69 4.45 -2.71 -0.26
CA TYR A 69 5.11 -1.42 -0.10
C TYR A 69 5.80 -1.30 1.28
N CYS A 70 5.09 -1.62 2.36
CA CYS A 70 5.67 -1.57 3.72
C CYS A 70 6.86 -2.53 3.85
N GLN A 71 6.72 -3.77 3.36
CA GLN A 71 7.81 -4.75 3.32
C GLN A 71 9.03 -4.23 2.54
N SER A 72 8.81 -3.57 1.40
CA SER A 72 9.90 -3.01 0.59
C SER A 72 10.68 -1.92 1.33
N LEU A 73 10.10 -1.28 2.34
CA LEU A 73 10.72 -0.22 3.12
C LEU A 73 11.14 -0.66 4.53
N GLY A 74 10.97 -1.95 4.86
CA GLY A 74 11.21 -2.43 6.22
C GLY A 74 10.24 -1.87 7.27
N VAL A 75 9.07 -1.37 6.85
CA VAL A 75 8.00 -0.94 7.76
C VAL A 75 7.22 -2.17 8.20
N GLU A 76 7.03 -2.31 9.51
CA GLU A 76 6.21 -3.39 10.08
C GLU A 76 4.75 -3.26 9.58
N PHE A 77 4.18 -4.37 9.13
CA PHE A 77 2.83 -4.42 8.60
C PHE A 77 2.06 -5.59 9.19
N TYR A 78 0.83 -5.31 9.65
CA TYR A 78 -0.09 -6.31 10.16
C TYR A 78 -1.48 -6.11 9.56
N HIS A 79 -2.08 -7.17 9.06
CA HIS A 79 -3.49 -7.16 8.64
C HIS A 79 -4.27 -8.09 9.56
N TYR A 80 -5.06 -7.52 10.46
CA TYR A 80 -6.02 -8.23 11.29
C TYR A 80 -7.39 -8.24 10.61
N THR A 81 -8.07 -9.38 10.59
CA THR A 81 -9.39 -9.47 9.98
C THR A 81 -10.39 -10.16 10.88
N LEU A 82 -11.59 -9.60 10.93
CA LEU A 82 -12.77 -10.19 11.56
C LEU A 82 -13.43 -11.24 10.64
N ASN A 83 -13.06 -11.23 9.35
CA ASN A 83 -13.60 -12.17 8.37
C ASN A 83 -13.02 -13.56 8.57
N VAL A 84 -13.84 -14.56 8.28
CA VAL A 84 -13.40 -15.96 8.23
C VAL A 84 -13.05 -16.43 6.82
N ASP A 85 -13.36 -15.65 5.78
CA ASP A 85 -12.94 -15.95 4.40
C ASP A 85 -11.42 -15.83 4.20
N ASN A 86 -10.90 -16.31 3.07
CA ASN A 86 -9.47 -16.26 2.73
C ASN A 86 -9.17 -15.34 1.52
N LEU A 87 -9.96 -14.28 1.34
CA LEU A 87 -9.83 -13.44 0.15
C LEU A 87 -8.56 -12.58 0.13
N VAL A 88 -7.99 -12.24 1.30
CA VAL A 88 -6.70 -11.53 1.37
C VAL A 88 -5.57 -12.45 0.90
N GLU A 89 -5.59 -13.70 1.34
CA GLU A 89 -4.62 -14.75 0.99
C GLU A 89 -4.71 -15.08 -0.49
N LYS A 90 -5.94 -15.23 -1.03
CA LYS A 90 -6.18 -15.41 -2.47
C LYS A 90 -5.71 -14.22 -3.30
N ALA A 91 -5.69 -13.00 -2.74
CA ALA A 91 -5.10 -11.82 -3.39
C ALA A 91 -3.56 -11.83 -3.34
N GLY A 92 -2.97 -12.71 -2.53
CA GLY A 92 -1.53 -12.88 -2.35
C GLY A 92 -0.95 -12.12 -1.16
N GLY A 93 -1.80 -11.66 -0.22
CA GLY A 93 -1.38 -11.07 1.05
C GLY A 93 -1.42 -12.05 2.21
N GLN A 94 -1.28 -11.52 3.42
CA GLN A 94 -1.36 -12.28 4.67
C GLN A 94 -2.26 -11.57 5.67
N ALA A 95 -3.20 -12.29 6.29
CA ALA A 95 -3.98 -11.78 7.40
C ALA A 95 -3.94 -12.69 8.64
N VAL A 96 -4.10 -12.05 9.80
CA VAL A 96 -4.36 -12.71 11.08
C VAL A 96 -5.87 -12.71 11.30
N HIS A 97 -6.46 -13.90 11.26
CA HIS A 97 -7.89 -14.09 11.44
C HIS A 97 -8.28 -14.18 12.91
N LEU A 98 -9.06 -13.22 13.38
CA LEU A 98 -9.48 -13.13 14.77
C LEU A 98 -10.45 -14.25 15.15
N HIS A 99 -11.29 -14.67 14.21
CA HIS A 99 -12.35 -15.66 14.42
C HIS A 99 -12.12 -16.94 13.60
N GLY A 100 -10.85 -17.23 13.27
CA GLY A 100 -10.49 -18.38 12.42
C GLY A 100 -10.68 -18.12 10.93
N CYS A 101 -10.31 -19.09 10.10
CA CYS A 101 -10.29 -19.00 8.65
C CYS A 101 -10.90 -20.25 8.00
N ILE A 102 -11.54 -20.12 6.85
CA ILE A 102 -12.13 -21.25 6.10
C ILE A 102 -11.09 -22.29 5.65
N ASP A 103 -9.81 -21.91 5.57
CA ASP A 103 -8.72 -22.85 5.27
C ASP A 103 -8.41 -23.78 6.46
N ASP A 104 -8.87 -23.42 7.67
CA ASP A 104 -8.85 -24.25 8.87
C ASP A 104 -10.19 -24.14 9.63
N PRO A 105 -11.21 -24.92 9.23
CA PRO A 105 -12.55 -24.82 9.82
C PRO A 105 -12.58 -25.04 11.34
N HIS A 106 -11.63 -25.82 11.88
CA HIS A 106 -11.49 -26.01 13.33
C HIS A 106 -11.13 -24.71 14.06
N SER A 107 -10.35 -23.83 13.42
CA SER A 107 -10.03 -22.52 13.99
C SER A 107 -11.25 -21.64 14.16
N ILE A 108 -12.24 -21.73 13.24
CA ILE A 108 -13.49 -20.97 13.33
C ILE A 108 -14.28 -21.39 14.56
N VAL A 109 -14.43 -22.70 14.79
CA VAL A 109 -15.10 -23.24 15.98
C VAL A 109 -14.37 -22.87 17.26
N LYS A 110 -13.04 -22.96 17.24
CA LYS A 110 -12.18 -22.64 18.39
C LYS A 110 -12.27 -21.17 18.81
N HIS A 111 -12.41 -20.26 17.84
CA HIS A 111 -12.38 -18.81 18.04
C HIS A 111 -13.76 -18.14 17.93
N LYS A 112 -14.84 -18.93 17.97
CA LYS A 112 -16.22 -18.42 17.88
C LYS A 112 -16.62 -17.53 19.07
N ASP A 113 -16.13 -17.86 20.27
CA ASP A 113 -16.48 -17.17 21.52
C ASP A 113 -15.39 -16.19 21.99
N VAL A 114 -14.13 -16.50 21.69
CA VAL A 114 -12.95 -15.71 22.10
C VAL A 114 -12.02 -15.60 20.90
N SER A 115 -11.66 -14.37 20.54
CA SER A 115 -10.77 -14.10 19.42
C SER A 115 -9.38 -14.73 19.64
N SER A 116 -8.70 -15.06 18.55
CA SER A 116 -7.34 -15.60 18.57
C SER A 116 -6.30 -14.60 19.10
N VAL A 117 -6.60 -13.30 18.97
CA VAL A 117 -5.80 -12.17 19.44
C VAL A 117 -6.74 -11.15 20.07
N ASP A 118 -6.34 -10.57 21.21
CA ASP A 118 -6.98 -9.38 21.74
C ASP A 118 -6.30 -8.14 21.14
N LEU A 119 -7.02 -7.39 20.30
CA LEU A 119 -6.46 -6.20 19.66
C LEU A 119 -6.26 -5.03 20.65
N PHE A 120 -6.83 -5.10 21.85
CA PHE A 120 -6.61 -4.09 22.88
C PHE A 120 -5.24 -4.21 23.55
N ASP A 121 -4.58 -5.37 23.42
CA ASP A 121 -3.22 -5.60 23.92
C ASP A 121 -2.13 -5.09 22.96
N LEU A 122 -2.51 -4.54 21.79
CA LEU A 122 -1.55 -3.96 20.86
C LEU A 122 -0.86 -2.74 21.49
N GLU A 123 0.46 -2.76 21.53
CA GLU A 123 1.27 -1.60 21.90
C GLU A 123 1.27 -0.57 20.76
N TRP A 124 1.09 0.72 21.04
CA TRP A 124 1.03 1.75 19.99
C TRP A 124 2.22 2.71 20.09
N GLY A 125 2.83 3.01 18.95
CA GLY A 125 3.86 4.03 18.78
C GLY A 125 3.31 5.30 18.13
N HIS A 126 4.01 6.42 18.33
CA HIS A 126 3.59 7.75 17.87
C HIS A 126 3.36 7.85 16.35
N ASN A 127 4.17 7.13 15.55
CA ASN A 127 4.06 7.20 14.09
C ASN A 127 3.25 6.06 13.49
N ASP A 128 2.60 5.22 14.31
CA ASP A 128 1.84 4.09 13.80
C ASP A 128 0.58 4.55 13.06
N LEU A 129 0.06 3.68 12.19
CA LEU A 129 -1.12 3.95 11.39
C LEU A 129 -2.10 2.78 11.49
N LEU A 130 -3.29 3.02 12.02
CA LEU A 130 -4.41 2.08 12.01
C LEU A 130 -5.39 2.45 10.89
N ILE A 131 -5.60 1.52 9.97
CA ILE A 131 -6.55 1.63 8.86
C ILE A 131 -7.68 0.63 9.09
N VAL A 132 -8.91 1.12 9.22
CA VAL A 132 -10.11 0.30 9.39
C VAL A 132 -10.86 0.20 8.08
N LEU A 133 -11.18 -1.02 7.65
CA LEU A 133 -11.82 -1.31 6.36
C LEU A 133 -13.11 -2.11 6.54
N GLY A 134 -14.26 -1.47 6.35
CA GLY A 134 -15.55 -2.17 6.29
C GLY A 134 -15.94 -2.86 7.60
N VAL A 135 -15.57 -2.26 8.74
CA VAL A 135 -15.93 -2.71 10.09
C VAL A 135 -17.07 -1.83 10.60
N SER A 136 -18.16 -2.45 11.02
CA SER A 136 -19.26 -1.78 11.71
C SER A 136 -19.04 -1.78 13.22
N ASN A 137 -19.65 -0.83 13.93
CA ASN A 137 -19.65 -0.80 15.40
C ASN A 137 -20.33 -2.04 16.02
N SER A 138 -21.23 -2.72 15.29
CA SER A 138 -21.82 -3.99 15.73
C SER A 138 -20.83 -5.15 15.68
N GLY A 139 -19.85 -5.09 14.76
CA GLY A 139 -18.86 -6.15 14.57
C GLY A 139 -17.63 -6.03 15.48
N PHE A 140 -17.23 -4.80 15.83
CA PHE A 140 -16.10 -4.57 16.74
C PHE A 140 -16.18 -3.19 17.41
N PRO A 141 -15.80 -3.04 18.69
CA PRO A 141 -15.78 -1.76 19.43
C PRO A 141 -14.66 -0.81 18.92
N LEU A 142 -14.86 -0.22 17.75
CA LEU A 142 -13.87 0.64 17.08
C LEU A 142 -13.46 1.87 17.89
N ALA A 143 -14.39 2.48 18.64
CA ALA A 143 -14.11 3.67 19.44
C ALA A 143 -13.03 3.43 20.51
N ALA A 144 -13.00 2.23 21.10
CA ALA A 144 -12.04 1.90 22.14
C ALA A 144 -10.62 1.70 21.56
N ILE A 145 -10.48 1.00 20.43
CA ILE A 145 -9.18 0.81 19.80
C ILE A 145 -8.65 2.11 19.17
N GLU A 146 -9.55 2.94 18.62
CA GLU A 146 -9.20 4.29 18.17
C GLU A 146 -8.64 5.13 19.32
N ALA A 147 -9.33 5.14 20.48
CA ALA A 147 -8.86 5.89 21.64
C ALA A 147 -7.45 5.46 22.08
N ASN A 148 -7.16 4.15 22.09
CA ASN A 148 -5.83 3.63 22.41
C ASN A 148 -4.77 4.09 21.41
N ALA A 149 -5.06 3.99 20.10
CA ALA A 149 -4.14 4.40 19.05
C ALA A 149 -3.86 5.92 19.11
N LEU A 150 -4.92 6.74 19.19
CA LEU A 150 -4.80 8.20 19.24
C LEU A 150 -4.09 8.67 20.51
N ALA A 151 -4.30 8.02 21.66
CA ALA A 151 -3.62 8.37 22.91
C ALA A 151 -2.09 8.19 22.84
N ALA A 152 -1.61 7.24 22.03
CA ALA A 152 -0.18 7.05 21.76
C ALA A 152 0.36 8.02 20.68
N GLY A 153 -0.52 8.77 20.01
CA GLY A 153 -0.20 9.67 18.90
C GLY A 153 -0.26 9.02 17.52
N ALA A 154 -0.64 7.74 17.44
CA ALA A 154 -0.84 7.05 16.17
C ALA A 154 -1.97 7.70 15.35
N LYS A 155 -1.96 7.44 14.04
CA LYS A 155 -3.00 7.88 13.11
C LYS A 155 -4.07 6.82 12.98
N PHE A 156 -5.31 7.26 12.84
CA PHE A 156 -6.46 6.40 12.58
C PHE A 156 -7.16 6.84 11.30
N VAL A 157 -7.49 5.90 10.43
CA VAL A 157 -8.24 6.14 9.18
C VAL A 157 -9.32 5.07 9.06
N ASN A 158 -10.53 5.50 8.75
CA ASN A 158 -11.71 4.64 8.75
C ASN A 158 -12.42 4.72 7.40
N TYR A 159 -12.59 3.58 6.72
CA TYR A 159 -13.31 3.45 5.47
C TYR A 159 -14.49 2.52 5.65
N ASN A 160 -15.69 2.98 5.29
CA ASN A 160 -16.89 2.17 5.37
C ASN A 160 -17.98 2.72 4.44
N ILE A 161 -18.99 1.90 4.12
CA ILE A 161 -20.15 2.33 3.33
C ILE A 161 -21.10 3.25 4.12
N GLU A 162 -21.06 3.15 5.45
CA GLU A 162 -21.88 3.94 6.37
C GLU A 162 -21.01 4.60 7.45
N PRO A 163 -21.44 5.74 8.03
CA PRO A 163 -20.72 6.39 9.11
C PRO A 163 -20.57 5.51 10.36
N ASN A 164 -19.37 5.45 10.94
CA ASN A 164 -19.16 4.92 12.28
C ASN A 164 -19.26 6.06 13.30
N ASN A 165 -20.44 6.25 13.89
CA ASN A 165 -20.74 7.41 14.75
C ASN A 165 -20.12 7.36 16.15
N GLU A 166 -19.44 6.26 16.49
CA GLU A 166 -18.79 6.09 17.79
C GLU A 166 -17.30 6.48 17.75
N THR A 167 -16.70 6.50 16.55
CA THR A 167 -15.33 6.98 16.38
C THR A 167 -15.28 8.49 16.30
N CYS A 168 -14.24 9.10 16.86
CA CYS A 168 -14.01 10.54 16.77
C CYS A 168 -13.50 10.96 15.39
N THR A 169 -12.77 10.08 14.70
CA THR A 169 -12.29 10.28 13.34
C THR A 169 -13.42 10.07 12.33
N PRO A 170 -13.65 11.03 11.40
CA PRO A 170 -14.66 10.86 10.37
C PRO A 170 -14.40 9.64 9.47
N THR A 171 -15.46 8.91 9.16
CA THR A 171 -15.43 7.83 8.18
C THR A 171 -15.32 8.39 6.76
N VAL A 172 -14.46 7.78 5.95
CA VAL A 172 -14.44 7.94 4.49
C VAL A 172 -15.56 7.07 3.93
N ILE A 173 -16.64 7.71 3.50
CA ILE A 173 -17.88 7.04 3.10
C ILE A 173 -17.79 6.59 1.63
N GLY A 174 -18.05 5.31 1.38
CA GLY A 174 -18.25 4.75 0.04
C GLY A 174 -17.83 3.28 -0.05
N ASP A 175 -18.00 2.68 -1.23
CA ASP A 175 -17.51 1.33 -1.48
C ASP A 175 -15.97 1.31 -1.38
N LEU A 176 -15.42 0.29 -0.72
CA LEU A 176 -13.99 0.12 -0.55
C LEU A 176 -13.27 -0.08 -1.89
N ILE A 177 -13.93 -0.65 -2.90
CA ILE A 177 -13.33 -0.79 -4.24
C ILE A 177 -13.02 0.56 -4.88
N ASP A 178 -13.75 1.61 -4.50
CA ASP A 178 -13.63 2.96 -5.03
C ASP A 178 -12.81 3.87 -4.11
N THR A 179 -13.03 3.76 -2.80
CA THR A 179 -12.50 4.71 -1.80
C THR A 179 -11.15 4.31 -1.21
N PHE A 180 -10.89 3.02 -1.05
CA PHE A 180 -9.62 2.55 -0.49
C PHE A 180 -8.61 2.33 -1.61
N LYS A 181 -7.52 3.11 -1.57
CA LYS A 181 -6.38 3.03 -2.50
C LYS A 181 -5.10 3.07 -1.69
N PHE A 182 -4.13 2.22 -2.00
CA PHE A 182 -2.86 2.23 -1.28
C PHE A 182 -2.09 3.56 -1.53
N LEU A 183 -2.23 4.15 -2.72
CA LEU A 183 -1.68 5.48 -3.08
C LEU A 183 -2.52 6.65 -2.57
N ASP A 184 -3.18 6.47 -1.44
CA ASP A 184 -3.78 7.57 -0.70
C ASP A 184 -2.81 8.01 0.40
N HIS A 185 -2.56 9.32 0.51
CA HIS A 185 -1.71 9.89 1.55
C HIS A 185 -2.14 9.52 2.98
N ARG A 186 -3.42 9.21 3.19
CA ARG A 186 -3.94 8.77 4.48
C ARG A 186 -3.43 7.37 4.85
N ASN A 187 -3.17 6.55 3.84
CA ASN A 187 -2.83 5.13 3.99
C ASN A 187 -1.32 4.88 3.99
N LEU A 188 -0.54 5.82 3.46
CA LEU A 188 0.91 5.66 3.37
C LEU A 188 1.59 5.98 4.71
N PRO A 189 2.50 5.11 5.19
CA PRO A 189 3.39 5.47 6.28
C PRO A 189 4.21 6.73 5.91
N PRO A 190 4.35 7.73 6.80
CA PRO A 190 5.36 8.77 6.63
C PRO A 190 6.73 8.13 6.46
N ILE A 191 7.34 8.30 5.29
CA ILE A 191 8.73 7.95 5.07
C ILE A 191 9.60 9.15 5.38
N GLU A 192 10.60 8.95 6.23
CA GLU A 192 11.73 9.85 6.35
C GLU A 192 12.72 9.57 5.21
N LEU A 193 12.97 10.59 4.40
CA LEU A 193 14.02 10.54 3.39
C LEU A 193 15.34 10.96 4.04
N THR A 194 16.40 10.20 3.79
CA THR A 194 17.75 10.58 4.21
C THR A 194 18.21 11.77 3.38
N GLU A 195 18.57 12.87 4.02
CA GLU A 195 19.16 14.05 3.36
C GLU A 195 20.69 13.90 3.31
N VAL A 196 21.26 14.00 2.12
CA VAL A 196 22.73 13.98 1.89
C VAL A 196 23.14 15.31 1.27
N ASP A 197 24.02 16.04 1.94
CA ASP A 197 24.56 17.32 1.47
C ASP A 197 25.84 17.10 0.66
N LEU A 198 25.76 17.40 -0.65
CA LEU A 198 26.88 17.34 -1.59
C LEU A 198 27.23 18.74 -2.14
N GLY A 199 26.89 19.80 -1.40
CA GLY A 199 26.79 21.18 -1.91
C GLY A 199 25.37 21.55 -2.35
N PHE A 200 24.49 20.55 -2.41
CA PHE A 200 23.04 20.63 -2.53
C PHE A 200 22.44 19.39 -1.85
N ILE A 201 21.16 19.47 -1.48
CA ILE A 201 20.47 18.38 -0.78
C ILE A 201 19.97 17.35 -1.78
N VAL A 202 20.46 16.12 -1.65
CA VAL A 202 19.91 14.92 -2.30
C VAL A 202 19.08 14.16 -1.28
N TYR A 203 17.85 13.80 -1.64
CA TYR A 203 17.02 12.94 -0.82
C TYR A 203 17.19 11.50 -1.24
N GLN A 204 17.35 10.60 -0.27
CA GLN A 204 17.61 9.19 -0.51
C GLN A 204 16.67 8.31 0.29
N ILE A 205 16.39 7.14 -0.25
CA ILE A 205 15.69 6.07 0.45
C ILE A 205 16.17 4.72 -0.08
N GLU A 206 16.36 3.79 0.84
CA GLU A 206 16.66 2.41 0.51
C GLU A 206 15.37 1.59 0.47
N CYS A 207 15.28 0.68 -0.49
CA CYS A 207 14.18 -0.26 -0.55
C CYS A 207 14.64 -1.63 -1.03
N ASN A 208 14.00 -2.69 -0.52
CA ASN A 208 14.21 -4.06 -0.97
C ASN A 208 13.09 -4.48 -1.91
N ILE A 209 13.41 -4.78 -3.17
CA ILE A 209 12.44 -5.25 -4.16
C ILE A 209 12.63 -6.75 -4.36
N LEU A 210 11.98 -7.54 -3.49
CA LEU A 210 12.00 -9.01 -3.50
C LEU A 210 13.43 -9.57 -3.63
N GLY A 211 14.31 -9.17 -2.71
CA GLY A 211 15.67 -9.70 -2.60
C GLY A 211 16.76 -8.86 -3.26
N ASN A 212 16.42 -7.75 -3.92
CA ASN A 212 17.40 -6.79 -4.43
C ASN A 212 17.27 -5.47 -3.67
N ASP A 213 18.36 -5.03 -3.05
CA ASP A 213 18.42 -3.74 -2.38
C ASP A 213 18.72 -2.64 -3.40
N TYR A 214 17.87 -1.62 -3.42
CA TYR A 214 18.01 -0.44 -4.25
C TYR A 214 18.14 0.79 -3.37
N THR A 215 18.92 1.76 -3.85
CA THR A 215 18.83 3.13 -3.34
C THR A 215 18.16 3.99 -4.40
N VAL A 216 17.11 4.71 -4.01
CA VAL A 216 16.43 5.71 -4.82
C VAL A 216 16.90 7.09 -4.39
N TYR A 217 17.28 7.91 -5.35
CA TYR A 217 17.81 9.25 -5.17
C TYR A 217 16.90 10.26 -5.85
N LEU A 218 16.62 11.36 -5.17
CA LEU A 218 15.95 12.54 -5.68
C LEU A 218 16.92 13.71 -5.60
N THR A 219 17.43 14.10 -6.76
CA THR A 219 18.41 15.18 -6.91
C THR A 219 17.70 16.40 -7.47
N PRO A 220 17.93 17.63 -6.97
CA PRO A 220 17.40 18.84 -7.60
C PRO A 220 17.76 18.86 -9.09
N SER A 221 16.77 19.05 -9.97
CA SER A 221 16.98 18.98 -11.42
C SER A 221 17.94 20.06 -11.94
N THR A 222 18.19 21.12 -11.17
CA THR A 222 19.18 22.15 -11.50
C THR A 222 20.62 21.70 -11.25
N GLU A 223 20.81 20.71 -10.38
CA GLU A 223 22.12 20.21 -9.94
C GLU A 223 22.46 18.82 -10.52
N SER A 224 21.47 18.15 -11.10
CA SER A 224 21.70 16.89 -11.82
C SER A 224 22.56 17.09 -13.06
N ASP A 225 23.18 16.01 -13.51
CA ASP A 225 24.10 15.90 -14.66
C ASP A 225 23.38 16.11 -16.02
N PHE A 226 22.66 17.21 -16.15
CA PHE A 226 22.14 17.70 -17.41
C PHE A 226 23.28 18.40 -18.14
N SER A 227 23.60 17.94 -19.35
CA SER A 227 24.26 18.84 -20.30
C SER A 227 23.36 20.07 -20.52
N GLU A 228 23.94 21.24 -20.79
CA GLU A 228 23.16 22.46 -21.09
C GLU A 228 22.10 22.20 -22.18
N SER A 229 22.44 21.38 -23.18
CA SER A 229 21.53 20.96 -24.25
C SER A 229 20.35 20.11 -23.74
N ARG A 230 20.57 19.18 -22.80
CA ARG A 230 19.53 18.33 -22.23
C ARG A 230 18.60 19.14 -21.32
N LEU A 231 19.14 20.12 -20.59
CA LEU A 231 18.35 21.05 -19.78
C LEU A 231 17.38 21.86 -20.66
N VAL A 232 17.88 22.45 -21.75
CA VAL A 232 17.05 23.24 -22.68
C VAL A 232 15.95 22.39 -23.30
N ASP A 233 16.29 21.21 -23.86
CA ASP A 233 15.28 20.29 -24.46
C ASP A 233 14.23 19.86 -23.44
N THR A 234 14.63 19.56 -22.20
CA THR A 234 13.71 19.18 -21.12
C THR A 234 12.75 20.32 -20.77
N GLN A 235 13.26 21.55 -20.64
CA GLN A 235 12.45 22.73 -20.32
C GLN A 235 11.48 23.10 -21.44
N GLU A 236 11.94 23.05 -22.69
CA GLU A 236 11.10 23.32 -23.87
C GLU A 236 9.93 22.34 -23.93
N ARG A 237 10.17 21.05 -23.67
CA ARG A 237 9.13 20.02 -23.72
C ARG A 237 8.16 20.07 -22.55
N LEU A 238 8.66 20.39 -21.35
CA LEU A 238 7.81 20.61 -20.19
C LEU A 238 7.01 21.93 -20.26
N GLY A 239 7.40 22.83 -21.17
CA GLY A 239 6.87 24.17 -21.28
C GLY A 239 7.09 24.99 -20.00
N MET A 240 8.20 24.73 -19.28
CA MET A 240 8.55 25.43 -18.05
C MET A 240 10.05 25.37 -17.77
N THR A 241 10.53 26.33 -17.00
CA THR A 241 11.90 26.35 -16.48
C THR A 241 12.01 25.38 -15.29
N LEU A 242 13.10 24.61 -15.23
CA LEU A 242 13.40 23.78 -14.07
C LEU A 242 13.88 24.69 -12.94
N THR A 243 13.39 24.43 -11.73
CA THR A 243 13.69 25.21 -10.52
C THR A 243 14.10 24.27 -9.39
N ASN A 244 14.40 24.83 -8.23
CA ASN A 244 14.77 24.06 -7.03
C ASN A 244 13.64 23.13 -6.52
N ASN A 245 12.42 23.28 -7.03
CA ASN A 245 11.28 22.39 -6.74
C ASN A 245 11.07 21.32 -7.82
N CYS A 246 12.02 21.16 -8.74
CA CYS A 246 12.06 20.08 -9.72
C CYS A 246 13.13 19.07 -9.31
N PHE A 247 12.86 17.77 -9.43
CA PHE A 247 13.81 16.73 -9.01
C PHE A 247 14.02 15.66 -10.07
N GLU A 248 15.27 15.26 -10.31
CA GLU A 248 15.60 14.06 -11.05
C GLU A 248 15.53 12.83 -10.13
N ILE A 249 14.83 11.80 -10.59
CA ILE A 249 14.72 10.51 -9.92
C ILE A 249 15.70 9.55 -10.57
N LYS A 250 16.57 8.95 -9.75
CA LYS A 250 17.40 7.81 -10.14
C LYS A 250 17.27 6.72 -9.12
N PHE A 251 17.51 5.49 -9.53
CA PHE A 251 17.65 4.39 -8.60
C PHE A 251 18.69 3.41 -9.15
N ASP A 252 19.43 2.80 -8.24
CA ASP A 252 20.49 1.85 -8.57
C ASP A 252 20.54 0.77 -7.49
N LEU A 253 21.14 -0.38 -7.81
CA LEU A 253 21.39 -1.42 -6.81
C LEU A 253 22.32 -0.89 -5.73
N LYS A 254 22.03 -1.17 -4.46
CA LYS A 254 22.89 -0.76 -3.36
C LYS A 254 24.33 -1.24 -3.54
N SER A 255 24.51 -2.48 -4.01
CA SER A 255 25.83 -3.03 -4.35
C SER A 255 26.59 -2.21 -5.39
N ASN A 256 25.88 -1.65 -6.38
CA ASN A 256 26.50 -0.82 -7.42
C ASN A 256 27.10 0.47 -6.84
N ILE A 257 26.41 1.06 -5.87
CA ILE A 257 26.88 2.25 -5.16
C ILE A 257 28.07 1.91 -4.27
N ASP A 258 27.98 0.81 -3.51
CA ASP A 258 29.02 0.36 -2.59
C ASP A 258 30.32 -0.03 -3.31
N ASP A 259 30.20 -0.66 -4.49
CA ASP A 259 31.32 -1.12 -5.31
C ASP A 259 31.84 -0.03 -6.28
N GLY A 260 31.15 1.12 -6.38
CA GLY A 260 31.48 2.19 -7.31
C GLY A 260 31.22 1.86 -8.79
N THR A 261 30.42 0.83 -9.06
CA THR A 261 30.02 0.38 -10.40
C THR A 261 28.61 0.87 -10.71
N LEU A 262 28.47 1.97 -11.42
CA LEU A 262 27.15 2.59 -11.63
C LEU A 262 26.26 1.83 -12.63
N PHE A 263 25.02 1.55 -12.23
CA PHE A 263 23.91 1.05 -13.05
C PHE A 263 24.10 -0.31 -13.72
N GLU A 264 24.96 -1.17 -13.17
CA GLU A 264 25.05 -2.56 -13.61
C GLU A 264 23.74 -3.34 -13.31
N PRO A 265 23.29 -4.22 -14.22
CA PRO A 265 22.04 -4.94 -14.02
C PRO A 265 22.15 -5.97 -12.88
N PRO A 266 21.02 -6.31 -12.21
CA PRO A 266 21.01 -7.38 -11.23
C PRO A 266 21.41 -8.72 -11.85
N THR A 267 22.06 -9.57 -11.06
CA THR A 267 22.53 -10.91 -11.49
C THR A 267 21.42 -11.80 -12.04
N GLN A 268 20.19 -11.60 -11.57
CA GLN A 268 18.99 -12.24 -12.08
C GLN A 268 18.09 -11.22 -12.77
N SER A 269 17.54 -11.62 -13.91
CA SER A 269 16.56 -10.81 -14.65
C SER A 269 15.36 -10.46 -13.77
N ILE A 270 14.99 -9.19 -13.75
CA ILE A 270 13.82 -8.71 -13.02
C ILE A 270 12.54 -9.32 -13.59
N THR A 271 11.72 -9.90 -12.72
CA THR A 271 10.41 -10.44 -13.09
C THR A 271 9.40 -9.31 -13.26
N ARG A 272 8.32 -9.53 -14.03
CA ARG A 272 7.22 -8.56 -14.15
C ARG A 272 6.58 -8.22 -12.79
N ARG A 273 6.63 -9.12 -11.81
CA ARG A 273 6.13 -8.87 -10.44
C ARG A 273 7.02 -7.86 -9.71
N GLN A 274 8.33 -8.10 -9.66
CA GLN A 274 9.33 -7.18 -9.10
C GLN A 274 9.23 -5.81 -9.77
N LEU A 275 9.10 -5.82 -11.09
CA LEU A 275 8.95 -4.64 -11.92
C LEU A 275 7.74 -3.76 -11.52
N ASN A 276 6.58 -4.39 -11.31
CA ASN A 276 5.39 -3.69 -10.84
C ASN A 276 5.56 -3.17 -9.41
N LEU A 277 6.22 -3.93 -8.54
CA LEU A 277 6.46 -3.55 -7.14
C LEU A 277 7.39 -2.33 -7.06
N LEU A 278 8.50 -2.34 -7.79
CA LEU A 278 9.40 -1.19 -7.92
C LEU A 278 8.62 0.06 -8.36
N GLY A 279 7.75 -0.07 -9.35
CA GLY A 279 6.88 1.01 -9.78
C GLY A 279 5.95 1.55 -8.70
N ARG A 280 5.40 0.69 -7.82
CA ARG A 280 4.56 1.10 -6.68
C ARG A 280 5.37 1.86 -5.65
N VAL A 281 6.54 1.32 -5.29
CA VAL A 281 7.45 1.93 -4.32
C VAL A 281 7.87 3.32 -4.79
N ILE A 282 8.31 3.44 -6.05
CA ILE A 282 8.63 4.74 -6.65
C ILE A 282 7.42 5.66 -6.62
N ALA A 283 6.24 5.23 -7.07
CA ALA A 283 5.04 6.09 -7.09
C ALA A 283 4.68 6.63 -5.69
N ALA A 284 4.65 5.77 -4.68
CA ALA A 284 4.32 6.16 -3.29
C ALA A 284 5.37 7.11 -2.69
N LEU A 285 6.65 6.88 -2.99
CA LEU A 285 7.76 7.76 -2.61
C LEU A 285 7.62 9.14 -3.26
N LEU A 286 7.41 9.21 -4.58
CA LEU A 286 7.24 10.48 -5.31
C LEU A 286 6.05 11.27 -4.79
N PHE A 287 4.96 10.57 -4.47
CA PHE A 287 3.78 11.18 -3.91
C PHE A 287 4.04 11.76 -2.52
N SER A 288 4.70 10.99 -1.63
CA SER A 288 5.08 11.45 -0.29
C SER A 288 6.05 12.65 -0.34
N HIS A 289 7.09 12.56 -1.17
CA HIS A 289 8.06 13.63 -1.38
C HIS A 289 7.42 14.89 -2.00
N SER A 290 6.53 14.71 -2.98
CA SER A 290 5.82 15.83 -3.61
C SER A 290 5.01 16.65 -2.61
N LYS A 291 4.37 15.97 -1.66
CA LYS A 291 3.60 16.61 -0.59
C LYS A 291 4.47 17.34 0.42
N SER A 292 5.62 16.77 0.80
CA SER A 292 6.49 17.38 1.81
C SER A 292 7.34 18.54 1.29
N LYS A 293 7.79 18.48 0.02
CA LYS A 293 8.72 19.47 -0.55
C LYS A 293 8.09 20.37 -1.63
N ASN A 294 6.77 20.33 -1.82
CA ASN A 294 6.05 21.12 -2.84
C ASN A 294 6.60 20.93 -4.26
N VAL A 295 6.94 19.69 -4.62
CA VAL A 295 7.55 19.38 -5.92
C VAL A 295 6.57 19.67 -7.05
N ILE A 296 7.07 20.32 -8.11
CA ILE A 296 6.28 20.71 -9.28
C ILE A 296 6.53 19.80 -10.49
N ALA A 297 7.73 19.22 -10.59
CA ALA A 297 8.06 18.28 -11.65
C ALA A 297 9.12 17.27 -11.20
N TYR A 298 9.06 16.07 -11.77
CA TYR A 298 10.11 15.09 -11.71
C TYR A 298 10.68 14.81 -13.10
N THR A 299 11.98 14.58 -13.19
CA THR A 299 12.66 14.12 -14.41
C THR A 299 13.29 12.76 -14.17
N ALA A 300 13.51 11.96 -15.21
CA ALA A 300 14.27 10.73 -15.12
C ALA A 300 14.95 10.43 -16.45
N SER A 301 15.98 9.59 -16.43
CA SER A 301 16.59 9.03 -17.64
C SER A 301 16.89 7.55 -17.47
N ALA A 302 16.74 6.81 -18.56
CA ALA A 302 17.21 5.45 -18.65
C ALA A 302 18.69 5.43 -19.02
N VAL A 303 19.48 4.63 -18.31
CA VAL A 303 20.87 4.36 -18.69
C VAL A 303 20.97 3.58 -20.00
N ASP A 304 19.92 2.83 -20.35
CA ASP A 304 19.85 1.97 -21.53
C ASP A 304 18.47 2.06 -22.21
N VAL A 305 18.46 2.17 -23.53
CA VAL A 305 17.24 2.27 -24.36
C VAL A 305 16.25 1.11 -24.16
N ARG A 306 16.75 -0.07 -23.77
CA ARG A 306 15.91 -1.26 -23.50
C ARG A 306 15.04 -1.11 -22.26
N LEU A 307 15.40 -0.22 -21.33
CA LEU A 307 14.59 0.09 -20.15
C LEU A 307 13.43 1.03 -20.48
N VAL A 308 13.42 1.64 -21.67
CA VAL A 308 12.44 2.67 -22.01
C VAL A 308 10.99 2.18 -21.99
N PRO A 309 10.66 1.02 -22.59
CA PRO A 309 9.30 0.48 -22.52
C PRO A 309 8.84 0.19 -21.09
N PHE A 310 9.77 -0.21 -20.21
CA PHE A 310 9.47 -0.49 -18.82
C PHE A 310 9.08 0.80 -18.07
N TYR A 311 9.88 1.86 -18.14
CA TYR A 311 9.55 3.13 -17.50
C TYR A 311 8.28 3.76 -18.04
N ASN A 312 8.04 3.64 -19.35
CA ASN A 312 6.78 4.08 -19.97
C ASN A 312 5.56 3.34 -19.38
N LEU A 313 5.69 2.03 -19.10
CA LEU A 313 4.61 1.26 -18.49
C LEU A 313 4.34 1.72 -17.05
N LEU A 314 5.38 1.99 -16.27
CA LEU A 314 5.22 2.52 -14.91
C LEU A 314 4.58 3.91 -14.90
N ALA A 315 5.09 4.81 -15.74
CA ALA A 315 4.61 6.17 -15.88
C ALA A 315 3.11 6.20 -16.20
N ARG A 316 2.69 5.49 -17.25
CA ARG A 316 1.28 5.40 -17.66
C ARG A 316 0.39 4.80 -16.59
N LYS A 317 0.92 3.89 -15.77
CA LYS A 317 0.15 3.22 -14.72
C LYS A 317 -0.06 4.12 -13.51
N TYR A 318 0.96 4.87 -13.07
CA TYR A 318 0.93 5.53 -11.77
C TYR A 318 0.85 7.06 -11.83
N ALA A 319 1.22 7.73 -12.93
CA ALA A 319 1.28 9.19 -12.98
C ALA A 319 -0.07 9.86 -12.64
N ASP A 320 -1.17 9.36 -13.22
CA ASP A 320 -2.51 9.87 -12.91
C ASP A 320 -2.89 9.70 -11.44
N HIS A 321 -2.51 8.57 -10.84
CA HIS A 321 -2.81 8.25 -9.44
C HIS A 321 -2.10 9.18 -8.46
N ILE A 322 -0.91 9.69 -8.83
CA ILE A 322 -0.15 10.61 -7.99
C ILE A 322 -0.39 12.09 -8.36
N GLY A 323 -1.30 12.37 -9.30
CA GLY A 323 -1.68 13.73 -9.71
C GLY A 323 -0.68 14.42 -10.64
N TYR A 324 -0.01 13.65 -11.49
CA TYR A 324 0.96 14.14 -12.47
C TYR A 324 0.53 13.80 -13.89
N ASP A 325 0.80 14.70 -14.82
CA ASP A 325 0.86 14.40 -16.25
C ASP A 325 2.20 13.73 -16.56
N SER A 326 2.17 12.67 -17.38
CA SER A 326 3.39 11.98 -17.82
C SER A 326 3.76 12.35 -19.25
N TRP A 327 4.99 12.79 -19.48
CA TRP A 327 5.60 12.87 -20.80
C TRP A 327 6.64 11.77 -20.96
N CYS A 328 6.31 10.82 -21.83
CA CYS A 328 7.15 9.68 -22.13
C CYS A 328 8.07 9.98 -23.33
N SER A 329 9.35 9.61 -23.21
CA SER A 329 10.32 9.50 -24.31
C SER A 329 10.68 10.81 -25.02
N PHE A 330 11.57 11.58 -24.40
CA PHE A 330 12.24 12.71 -25.06
C PHE A 330 13.77 12.75 -24.86
N GLY A 331 14.45 13.70 -25.50
CA GLY A 331 15.90 13.75 -25.66
C GLY A 331 16.41 12.99 -26.91
N THR A 332 17.70 13.13 -27.19
CA THR A 332 18.36 12.66 -28.44
C THR A 332 18.14 11.18 -28.75
N GLU A 333 17.94 10.34 -27.74
CA GLU A 333 17.71 8.89 -27.88
C GLU A 333 16.35 8.41 -27.33
N GLY A 334 15.48 9.32 -26.88
CA GLY A 334 14.17 8.96 -26.33
C GLY A 334 14.21 8.27 -24.95
N ILE A 335 15.34 8.39 -24.25
CA ILE A 335 15.61 7.78 -22.94
C ILE A 335 15.24 8.66 -21.74
N ASN A 336 14.73 9.89 -21.95
CA ASN A 336 14.33 10.78 -20.86
C ASN A 336 12.81 10.81 -20.64
N TYR A 337 12.44 11.13 -19.41
CA TYR A 337 11.07 11.23 -18.92
C TYR A 337 10.91 12.49 -18.09
N ALA A 338 9.69 13.01 -18.09
CA ALA A 338 9.29 13.96 -17.09
C ALA A 338 7.83 13.79 -16.70
N PHE A 339 7.58 14.15 -15.45
CA PHE A 339 6.29 14.13 -14.80
C PHE A 339 6.05 15.53 -14.29
N LYS A 340 4.99 16.21 -14.71
CA LYS A 340 4.62 17.53 -14.19
C LYS A 340 3.34 17.40 -13.39
N LYS A 341 3.26 18.09 -12.26
CA LYS A 341 2.04 18.09 -11.45
C LYS A 341 0.90 18.71 -12.27
N LYS A 342 -0.29 18.11 -12.18
CA LYS A 342 -1.52 18.60 -12.82
C LYS A 342 -1.96 19.95 -12.28
#